data_AF-A0A512HR79-F1
#
_entry.id   AF-A0A512HR79-F1
#
_cell.length_a   1.000
_cell.length_b   1.000
_cell.length_c   1.000
_cell.angle_alpha   90.00
_cell.angle_beta   90.00
_cell.angle_gamma   90.00
#
_symmetry.space_group_name_H-M   'P 1'
#
loop_
_entity.id
_entity.type
_entity.pdbx_description
1 polymer ?
#
loop_
_entity_poly.entity_id
_entity_poly.type
_entity_poly.pdbx_seq_one_letter_code
_entity_poly.pdbx_strand_id
1 'polypeptide(L)'
;MPTFHDPVADAEEAYEALRALAHQTAVMEDPRQIYQLLGSLSAAVAALGQTLHQIARTHDVPDHDRLHGRSQVGVRHEVSWELHRAGEIMSHVAGCIDRAHEAESQIIYKPPTPAVPSSPTEEASRPGFGL
;
A
#
# COMPACT_ATOMS: atom_id res chain seq x y z
N MET A 1 8.56 1.80 -19.74
CA MET A 1 8.48 0.90 -18.58
C MET A 1 9.40 1.44 -17.51
N PRO A 2 9.04 1.39 -16.23
CA PRO A 2 10.00 1.55 -15.15
C PRO A 2 11.06 0.46 -15.32
N THR A 3 12.32 0.85 -15.35
CA THR A 3 13.45 -0.08 -15.35
C THR A 3 14.13 0.03 -13.99
N PHE A 4 13.82 -0.95 -13.16
CA PHE A 4 14.45 -1.18 -11.86
C PHE A 4 15.82 -1.82 -12.12
N HIS A 5 16.88 -1.10 -11.77
CA HIS A 5 18.27 -1.49 -12.08
C HIS A 5 19.17 -1.51 -10.84
N ASP A 6 18.71 -0.92 -9.75
CA ASP A 6 19.45 -0.82 -8.49
C ASP A 6 18.52 -1.23 -7.34
N PRO A 7 18.61 -2.48 -6.86
CA PRO A 7 17.70 -3.00 -5.84
C PRO A 7 17.77 -2.21 -4.52
N VAL A 8 18.85 -1.47 -4.25
CA VAL A 8 18.95 -0.62 -3.06
C VAL A 8 18.16 0.67 -3.27
N ALA A 9 18.32 1.34 -4.41
CA ALA A 9 17.55 2.53 -4.74
C ALA A 9 16.04 2.21 -4.86
N ASP A 10 15.70 1.05 -5.45
CA ASP A 10 14.32 0.60 -5.59
C ASP A 10 13.65 0.34 -4.22
N ALA A 11 14.43 -0.14 -3.24
CA ALA A 11 13.94 -0.32 -1.86
C ALA A 11 13.68 1.02 -1.15
N GLU A 12 14.51 2.05 -1.40
CA GLU A 12 14.25 3.40 -0.89
C GLU A 12 13.00 4.03 -1.54
N GLU A 13 12.82 3.87 -2.84
CA GLU A 13 11.62 4.35 -3.54
C GLU A 13 10.36 3.66 -3.00
N ALA A 14 10.43 2.35 -2.74
CA ALA A 14 9.33 1.62 -2.12
C ALA A 14 9.01 2.15 -0.71
N TYR A 15 10.03 2.45 0.10
CA TYR A 15 9.85 3.06 1.42
C TYR A 15 9.16 4.42 1.34
N GLU A 16 9.62 5.31 0.44
CA GLU A 16 9.02 6.63 0.25
C GLU A 16 7.58 6.54 -0.26
N ALA A 17 7.31 5.62 -1.20
CA ALA A 17 5.96 5.38 -1.69
C ALA A 17 5.01 4.92 -0.57
N LEU A 18 5.45 4.00 0.31
CA LEU A 18 4.67 3.55 1.46
C LEU A 18 4.44 4.67 2.48
N ARG A 19 5.45 5.52 2.71
CA ARG A 19 5.33 6.70 3.60
C ARG A 19 4.32 7.70 3.04
N ALA A 20 4.39 7.99 1.74
CA ALA A 20 3.42 8.85 1.07
C ALA A 20 2.00 8.27 1.14
N LEU A 21 1.86 6.96 0.92
CA LEU A 21 0.60 6.25 1.03
C LEU A 21 0.00 6.34 2.44
N ALA A 22 0.82 6.13 3.48
CA ALA A 22 0.38 6.25 4.87
C ALA A 22 -0.12 7.67 5.18
N HIS A 23 0.54 8.70 4.63
CA HIS A 23 0.09 10.08 4.79
C HIS A 23 -1.26 10.33 4.08
N GLN A 24 -1.40 9.91 2.83
CA GLN A 24 -2.63 10.13 2.04
C GLN A 24 -3.83 9.36 2.59
N THR A 25 -3.62 8.14 3.06
CA THR A 25 -4.70 7.34 3.67
C THR A 25 -5.19 7.93 4.99
N ALA A 26 -4.34 8.60 5.76
CA ALA A 26 -4.73 9.28 7.00
C ALA A 26 -5.66 10.49 6.78
N VAL A 27 -5.62 11.12 5.61
CA VAL A 27 -6.43 12.30 5.25
C VAL A 27 -7.47 12.01 4.17
N MET A 28 -7.71 10.74 3.85
CA MET A 28 -8.61 10.32 2.78
C MET A 28 -10.07 10.64 3.13
N GLU A 29 -10.73 11.43 2.27
CA GLU A 29 -12.13 11.86 2.46
C GLU A 29 -13.16 11.00 1.73
N ASP A 30 -12.76 10.37 0.61
CA ASP A 30 -13.65 9.59 -0.23
C ASP A 30 -13.47 8.08 0.02
N PRO A 31 -14.36 7.44 0.79
CA PRO A 31 -14.25 6.02 1.11
C PRO A 31 -14.40 5.11 -0.12
N ARG A 32 -14.93 5.61 -1.24
CA ARG A 32 -15.04 4.83 -2.49
C ARG A 32 -13.67 4.45 -3.08
N GLN A 33 -12.60 5.11 -2.65
CA GLN A 33 -11.23 4.79 -3.07
C GLN A 33 -10.65 3.58 -2.32
N ILE A 34 -11.24 3.18 -1.17
CA ILE A 34 -10.74 2.09 -0.32
C ILE A 34 -10.64 0.78 -1.10
N TYR A 35 -11.63 0.48 -1.95
CA TYR A 35 -11.61 -0.73 -2.77
C TYR A 35 -10.33 -0.82 -3.63
N GLN A 36 -10.07 0.19 -4.46
CA GLN A 36 -8.89 0.21 -5.33
C GLN A 36 -7.57 0.22 -4.54
N LEU A 37 -7.57 0.92 -3.39
CA LEU A 37 -6.44 0.96 -2.46
C LEU A 37 -6.10 -0.43 -1.92
N LEU A 38 -7.10 -1.18 -1.44
CA LEU A 38 -6.90 -2.52 -0.88
C LEU A 38 -6.39 -3.51 -1.96
N GLY A 39 -6.92 -3.45 -3.18
CA GLY A 39 -6.41 -4.28 -4.28
C GLY A 39 -4.93 -4.01 -4.60
N SER A 40 -4.54 -2.74 -4.63
CA SER A 40 -3.15 -2.34 -4.87
C SER A 40 -2.23 -2.74 -3.72
N LEU A 41 -2.70 -2.60 -2.48
CA LEU A 41 -1.94 -2.96 -1.28
C LEU A 41 -1.75 -4.46 -1.15
N SER A 42 -2.75 -5.27 -1.52
CA SER A 42 -2.62 -6.74 -1.56
C SER A 42 -1.50 -7.16 -2.53
N ALA A 43 -1.49 -6.60 -3.74
CA ALA A 43 -0.43 -6.85 -4.72
C ALA A 43 0.96 -6.40 -4.22
N ALA A 44 1.04 -5.24 -3.57
CA ALA A 44 2.30 -4.73 -3.01
C ALA A 44 2.85 -5.62 -1.89
N VAL A 45 2.00 -6.09 -0.97
CA VAL A 45 2.39 -6.99 0.12
C VAL A 45 2.84 -8.35 -0.43
N ALA A 46 2.14 -8.90 -1.43
CA ALA A 46 2.54 -10.13 -2.08
C ALA A 46 3.91 -9.99 -2.78
N ALA A 47 4.14 -8.87 -3.47
CA ALA A 47 5.43 -8.57 -4.10
C ALA A 47 6.56 -8.41 -3.06
N LEU A 48 6.28 -7.80 -1.91
CA LEU A 48 7.25 -7.69 -0.80
C LEU A 48 7.57 -9.07 -0.23
N GLY A 49 6.58 -9.93 0.00
CA GLY A 49 6.78 -11.32 0.44
C GLY A 49 7.68 -12.10 -0.53
N GLN A 50 7.42 -11.97 -1.83
CA GLN A 50 8.26 -12.58 -2.87
C GLN A 50 9.69 -12.03 -2.87
N THR A 51 9.87 -10.73 -2.63
CA THR A 51 11.20 -10.10 -2.52
C THR A 51 11.98 -10.66 -1.34
N LEU A 52 11.33 -10.82 -0.18
CA LEU A 52 11.95 -11.43 1.01
C LEU A 52 12.42 -12.87 0.74
N HIS A 53 11.61 -13.68 0.06
CA HIS A 53 12.01 -15.02 -0.37
C HIS A 53 13.20 -14.99 -1.35
N GLN A 54 13.28 -14.01 -2.24
CA GLN A 54 14.42 -13.89 -3.15
C GLN A 54 15.70 -13.53 -2.41
N ILE A 55 15.64 -12.62 -1.44
CA ILE A 55 16.78 -12.28 -0.58
C ILE A 55 17.19 -13.52 0.23
N ALA A 56 16.23 -14.26 0.80
CA ALA A 56 16.50 -15.48 1.57
C ALA A 56 17.26 -16.54 0.76
N ARG A 57 16.92 -16.72 -0.53
CA ARG A 57 17.62 -17.66 -1.43
C ARG A 57 19.10 -17.36 -1.62
N THR A 58 19.53 -16.10 -1.49
CA THR A 58 20.97 -15.76 -1.50
C THR A 58 21.71 -16.34 -0.29
N HIS A 59 20.97 -16.69 0.76
CA HIS A 59 21.44 -17.31 1.99
C HIS A 59 21.16 -18.83 2.07
N ASP A 60 20.53 -19.45 1.05
CA ASP A 60 20.26 -20.89 1.01
C ASP A 60 21.46 -21.71 0.52
N VAL A 61 22.07 -21.35 -0.62
CA VAL A 61 23.09 -22.19 -1.29
C VAL A 61 24.47 -22.03 -0.65
N PRO A 62 25.06 -23.03 0.02
CA PRO A 62 26.33 -22.85 0.71
C PRO A 62 27.45 -22.60 -0.31
N ASP A 63 27.87 -21.35 -0.43
CA ASP A 63 29.14 -20.99 -1.06
C ASP A 63 30.24 -21.19 0.00
N HIS A 64 30.66 -22.44 0.16
CA HIS A 64 31.59 -22.87 1.20
C HIS A 64 32.93 -22.13 1.16
N ASP A 65 33.30 -21.54 0.01
CA ASP A 65 34.53 -20.76 -0.17
C ASP A 65 34.43 -19.31 0.33
N ARG A 66 33.21 -18.80 0.61
CA ARG A 66 33.00 -17.41 1.05
C ARG A 66 32.91 -17.21 2.56
N LEU A 67 32.82 -18.28 3.35
CA LEU A 67 32.56 -18.20 4.79
C LEU A 67 33.73 -18.74 5.62
N HIS A 68 34.25 -17.91 6.53
CA HIS A 68 35.23 -18.37 7.51
C HIS A 68 34.52 -19.03 8.72
N GLY A 69 34.50 -20.35 8.74
CA GLY A 69 34.14 -21.15 9.91
C GLY A 69 32.64 -21.46 10.11
N ARG A 70 32.35 -22.44 10.98
CA ARG A 70 31.00 -22.98 11.24
C ARG A 70 30.01 -21.95 11.81
N SER A 71 30.47 -20.92 12.53
CA SER A 71 29.60 -19.88 13.09
C SER A 71 28.90 -19.06 12.01
N GLN A 72 29.60 -18.74 10.92
CA GLN A 72 29.01 -17.98 9.82
C GLN A 72 27.98 -18.77 9.02
N VAL A 73 28.11 -20.11 8.97
CA VAL A 73 27.07 -20.99 8.39
C VAL A 73 25.77 -20.90 9.20
N GLY A 74 25.87 -20.84 10.53
CA GLY A 74 24.72 -20.66 11.42
C GLY A 74 24.01 -19.31 11.22
N VAL A 75 24.76 -18.21 11.21
CA VAL A 75 24.21 -16.86 10.99
C VAL A 75 23.54 -16.74 9.62
N ARG A 76 24.13 -17.31 8.57
CA ARG A 76 23.54 -17.31 7.24
C ARG A 76 22.21 -18.06 7.19
N HIS A 77 22.16 -19.23 7.82
CA HIS A 77 20.93 -20.01 7.92
C HIS A 77 19.85 -19.25 8.68
N GLU A 78 20.21 -18.59 9.78
CA GLU A 78 19.28 -17.74 10.56
C GLU A 78 18.69 -16.62 9.71
N VAL A 79 19.52 -15.91 8.92
CA VAL A 79 19.04 -14.87 8.00
C VAL A 79 18.09 -15.44 6.94
N SER A 80 18.44 -16.54 6.28
CA SER A 80 17.53 -17.18 5.31
C SER A 80 16.19 -17.55 5.97
N TRP A 81 16.25 -18.18 7.13
CA TRP A 81 15.07 -18.67 7.83
C TRP A 81 14.12 -17.52 8.23
N GLU A 82 14.63 -16.45 8.82
CA GLU A 82 13.80 -15.30 9.21
C GLU A 82 13.20 -14.60 7.99
N LEU A 83 13.94 -14.48 6.88
CA LEU A 83 13.42 -13.87 5.66
C LEU A 83 12.33 -14.73 4.99
N HIS A 84 12.49 -16.06 4.96
CA HIS A 84 11.42 -16.95 4.51
C HIS A 84 10.19 -16.84 5.41
N ARG A 85 10.38 -16.85 6.73
CA ARG A 85 9.30 -16.70 7.70
C ARG A 85 8.57 -15.37 7.53
N ALA A 86 9.29 -14.28 7.31
CA ALA A 86 8.69 -12.98 7.03
C ALA A 86 7.88 -12.99 5.72
N GLY A 87 8.38 -13.67 4.68
CA GLY A 87 7.64 -13.87 3.42
C GLY A 87 6.30 -14.60 3.62
N GLU A 88 6.28 -15.65 4.44
CA GLU A 88 5.05 -16.37 4.79
C GLU A 88 4.05 -15.49 5.57
N ILE A 89 4.56 -14.64 6.48
CA ILE A 89 3.74 -13.67 7.20
C ILE A 89 3.14 -12.65 6.22
N MET A 90 3.91 -12.16 5.24
CA MET A 90 3.39 -11.26 4.20
C MET A 90 2.28 -11.93 3.38
N SER A 91 2.45 -13.21 3.00
CA SER A 91 1.39 -13.98 2.32
C SER A 91 0.11 -14.07 3.16
N HIS A 92 0.23 -14.26 4.47
CA HIS A 92 -0.93 -14.23 5.38
C HIS A 92 -1.59 -12.84 5.43
N VAL A 93 -0.79 -11.78 5.49
CA VAL A 93 -1.29 -10.38 5.48
C VAL A 93 -2.02 -10.07 4.18
N ALA A 94 -1.48 -10.48 3.03
CA ALA A 94 -2.16 -10.33 1.73
C ALA A 94 -3.53 -11.01 1.74
N GLY A 95 -3.63 -12.23 2.29
CA GLY A 95 -4.92 -12.92 2.43
C GLY A 95 -5.91 -12.21 3.38
N CYS A 96 -5.43 -11.48 4.40
CA CYS A 96 -6.28 -10.62 5.21
C CYS A 96 -6.80 -9.41 4.42
N ILE A 97 -5.93 -8.78 3.62
CA ILE A 97 -6.29 -7.63 2.77
C ILE A 97 -7.30 -8.06 1.69
N ASP A 98 -7.12 -9.23 1.06
CA ASP A 98 -8.05 -9.75 0.05
C ASP A 98 -9.45 -9.97 0.63
N ARG A 99 -9.55 -10.51 1.85
CA ARG A 99 -10.84 -10.64 2.54
C ARG A 99 -11.47 -9.29 2.86
N ALA A 100 -10.67 -8.30 3.27
CA ALA A 100 -11.17 -6.94 3.48
C ALA A 100 -11.63 -6.30 2.16
N HIS A 101 -10.90 -6.52 1.08
CA HIS A 101 -11.22 -6.05 -0.27
C HIS A 101 -12.54 -6.65 -0.78
N GLU A 102 -12.76 -7.94 -0.55
CA GLU A 102 -14.03 -8.63 -0.84
C GLU A 102 -15.18 -8.05 -0.01
N ALA A 103 -14.98 -7.83 1.29
CA ALA A 103 -16.00 -7.23 2.15
C ALA A 103 -16.34 -5.79 1.73
N GLU A 104 -15.34 -4.99 1.37
CA GLU A 104 -15.49 -3.61 0.90
C GLU A 104 -16.36 -3.52 -0.36
N SER A 105 -16.26 -4.50 -1.26
CA SER A 105 -17.08 -4.56 -2.49
C SER A 105 -18.58 -4.63 -2.24
N GLN A 106 -18.98 -5.03 -1.03
CA GLN A 106 -20.38 -5.18 -0.62
C GLN A 106 -20.96 -3.88 -0.02
N ILE A 107 -20.12 -2.87 0.24
CA ILE A 107 -20.56 -1.60 0.83
C ILE A 107 -21.19 -0.71 -0.25
N ILE A 108 -22.42 -0.27 -0.02
CA ILE A 108 -23.14 0.65 -0.90
C ILE A 108 -22.99 2.08 -0.38
N TYR A 109 -22.17 2.87 -1.07
CA TYR A 109 -21.96 4.28 -0.74
C TYR A 109 -23.08 5.17 -1.30
N LYS A 110 -23.53 6.13 -0.50
CA LYS A 110 -24.46 7.18 -0.96
C LYS A 110 -23.72 8.12 -1.92
N PRO A 111 -24.29 8.48 -3.09
CA PRO A 111 -23.66 9.44 -3.99
C PRO A 111 -23.56 10.82 -3.33
N PRO A 112 -22.51 11.60 -3.61
CA PRO A 112 -22.37 12.95 -3.08
C PRO A 112 -23.57 13.80 -3.51
N THR A 113 -24.20 14.47 -2.55
CA THR A 113 -25.32 15.38 -2.83
C THR A 113 -24.82 16.48 -3.76
N PRO A 114 -25.42 16.70 -4.94
CA PRO A 114 -25.01 17.79 -5.81
C PRO A 114 -25.20 19.11 -5.06
N ALA A 115 -24.16 19.96 -5.06
CA ALA A 115 -24.25 21.30 -4.50
C ALA A 115 -25.32 22.06 -5.29
N VAL A 116 -26.45 22.34 -4.65
CA VAL A 116 -27.45 23.23 -5.24
C VAL A 116 -26.80 24.61 -5.33
N PRO A 117 -26.64 25.20 -6.54
CA PRO A 117 -26.16 26.56 -6.63
C PRO A 117 -27.14 27.44 -5.88
N SER A 118 -26.66 28.14 -4.85
CA SER A 118 -27.43 29.14 -4.13
C SER A 118 -27.94 30.17 -5.14
N SER A 119 -29.24 30.16 -5.41
CA SER A 119 -29.89 31.15 -6.25
C SER A 119 -29.52 32.55 -5.75
N PRO A 120 -29.18 33.50 -6.64
CA PRO A 120 -28.91 34.86 -6.23
C PRO A 120 -30.17 35.42 -5.56
N THR A 121 -29.98 35.93 -4.35
CA THR A 121 -31.01 36.56 -3.52
C THR A 121 -31.79 37.58 -4.33
N GLU A 122 -33.09 37.32 -4.47
CA GLU A 122 -34.11 38.22 -5.00
C GLU A 122 -34.30 39.39 -4.03
N GLU A 123 -33.37 40.36 -4.05
CA GLU A 123 -33.49 41.63 -3.31
C GLU A 123 -33.61 42.80 -4.30
N ALA A 124 -34.75 42.87 -4.99
CA ALA A 124 -35.17 44.07 -5.69
C ALA A 124 -36.71 44.18 -5.70
N SER A 125 -37.31 44.20 -4.51
CA SER A 125 -38.67 44.73 -4.35
C SER A 125 -38.62 45.84 -3.31
N ARG A 126 -38.48 47.08 -3.79
CA ARG A 126 -38.89 48.28 -3.04
C ARG A 126 -39.85 49.07 -3.92
N PRO A 127 -41.14 49.20 -3.55
CA PRO A 127 -42.03 50.14 -4.19
C PRO A 127 -41.81 51.52 -3.56
N GLY A 128 -41.27 52.46 -4.34
CA GLY A 128 -41.18 53.87 -3.97
C GLY A 128 -42.30 54.66 -4.64
N PHE A 129 -43.37 54.94 -3.90
CA PHE A 129 -44.38 55.95 -4.22
C PHE A 129 -43.75 57.36 -4.20
N GLY A 130 -44.14 58.24 -5.14
CA GLY A 130 -44.07 59.69 -4.90
C GLY A 130 -43.94 60.61 -6.12
N LEU A 131 -45.10 61.13 -6.55
CA LEU A 131 -45.40 62.45 -7.15
C LEU A 131 -44.83 62.84 -8.52
#